data_AF-A0A2N1HTA2-F1
#
_entry.id   AF-A0A2N1HTA2-F1
#
_cell.length_a   1.000
_cell.length_b   1.000
_cell.length_c   1.000
_cell.angle_alpha   90.00
_cell.angle_beta   90.00
_cell.angle_gamma   90.00
#
_symmetry.space_group_name_H-M   'P 1'
#
loop_
_entity.id
_entity.type
_entity.pdbx_description
1 polymer ?
#
loop_
_entity_poly.entity_id
_entity_poly.type
_entity_poly.pdbx_seq_one_letter_code
_entity_poly.pdbx_strand_id
1 'polypeptide(L)'
;MNSLELDALQLSMSNHARALYSVYLISKSNAIKGNVTISYKDIMHFLNGKEEVVTLGRQVNSLFKELDNVGLISINHDQSYKRSLNKQVIHLPLSISRDLFDISTDKHQSFVKMNVSWRPDADLFEQLCQLVGVIDKGYSADELGEYIAYWLGYPEKQFTDYQWTQKFVLNIKQRRQRLPVNKEQTKVGHQWITPQAGIEIDDNVKQLVEKYSGKS
;
A
#
# COMPACT_ATOMS: atom_id res chain seq x y z
N MET A 1 0.39 4.29 15.13
CA MET A 1 -0.60 5.32 15.52
C MET A 1 -0.81 6.21 14.32
N ASN A 2 -2.03 6.36 13.83
CA ASN A 2 -2.33 7.09 12.59
C ASN A 2 -2.60 8.59 12.85
N SER A 3 -2.82 9.36 11.78
CA SER A 3 -3.07 10.81 11.86
C SER A 3 -4.34 11.16 12.64
N LEU A 4 -5.43 10.42 12.44
CA LEU A 4 -6.70 10.65 13.14
C LEU A 4 -6.58 10.39 14.64
N GLU A 5 -5.84 9.36 15.05
CA GLU A 5 -5.52 9.10 16.45
C GLU A 5 -4.70 10.24 17.06
N LEU A 6 -3.72 10.78 16.30
CA LEU A 6 -2.90 11.89 16.75
C LEU A 6 -3.73 13.16 16.95
N ASP A 7 -4.62 13.48 16.00
CA ASP A 7 -5.52 14.64 16.09
C ASP A 7 -6.47 14.51 17.30
N ALA A 8 -7.03 13.32 17.52
CA ALA A 8 -7.91 13.07 18.65
C ALA A 8 -7.17 13.15 20.01
N LEU A 9 -5.90 12.75 20.08
CA LEU A 9 -5.05 12.89 21.28
C LEU A 9 -4.70 14.35 21.61
N GLN A 10 -4.75 15.24 20.62
CA GLN A 10 -4.55 16.69 20.83
C GLN A 10 -5.78 17.39 21.41
N LEU A 11 -6.94 16.72 21.42
CA LEU A 11 -8.15 17.25 22.06
C LEU A 11 -8.03 17.29 23.60
N SER A 12 -9.00 17.95 24.22
CA SER A 12 -9.02 18.19 25.67
C SER A 12 -9.26 16.89 26.45
N MET A 13 -8.22 16.40 27.13
CA MET A 13 -8.25 15.25 28.04
C MET A 13 -7.08 15.28 29.01
N SER A 14 -7.13 14.45 30.05
CA SER A 14 -6.05 14.31 31.01
C SER A 14 -4.81 13.61 30.42
N ASN A 15 -3.64 13.89 30.98
CA ASN A 15 -2.40 13.21 30.60
C ASN A 15 -2.45 11.70 30.91
N HIS A 16 -3.18 11.30 31.95
CA HIS A 16 -3.39 9.89 32.26
C HIS A 16 -4.22 9.19 31.19
N ALA A 17 -5.26 9.85 30.65
CA ALA A 17 -6.03 9.32 29.53
C ALA A 17 -5.15 9.18 28.27
N ARG A 18 -4.36 10.21 27.94
CA ARG A 18 -3.40 10.14 26.81
C ARG A 18 -2.42 8.98 26.96
N ALA A 19 -1.76 8.86 28.12
CA ALA A 19 -0.81 7.79 28.38
C ALA A 19 -1.47 6.40 28.34
N LEU A 20 -2.67 6.27 28.91
CA LEU A 20 -3.46 5.04 28.87
C LEU A 20 -3.72 4.60 27.42
N TYR A 21 -4.12 5.53 26.56
CA TYR A 21 -4.37 5.21 25.15
C TYR A 21 -3.08 4.90 24.40
N SER A 22 -2.16 5.86 24.33
CA SER A 22 -0.99 5.83 23.44
C SER A 22 -0.01 4.70 23.76
N VAL A 23 0.07 4.27 25.02
CA VAL A 23 1.05 3.26 25.45
C VAL A 23 0.38 1.92 25.77
N TYR A 24 -0.70 1.93 26.56
CA TYR A 24 -1.28 0.69 27.07
C TYR A 24 -2.35 0.11 26.13
N LEU A 25 -3.36 0.88 25.73
CA LEU A 25 -4.47 0.35 24.94
C LEU A 25 -4.03 -0.04 23.52
N ILE A 26 -3.24 0.81 22.85
CA ILE A 26 -2.73 0.52 21.51
C ILE A 26 -1.90 -0.76 21.51
N SER A 27 -0.99 -0.94 22.46
CA SER A 27 -0.11 -2.12 22.51
C SER A 27 -0.83 -3.44 22.81
N LYS A 28 -1.99 -3.37 23.48
CA LYS A 28 -2.86 -4.53 23.73
C LYS A 28 -3.96 -4.73 22.69
N SER A 29 -4.10 -3.82 21.74
CA SER A 29 -5.14 -3.90 20.71
C SER A 29 -4.81 -4.98 19.68
N ASN A 30 -5.82 -5.74 19.26
CA ASN A 30 -5.68 -6.60 18.10
C ASN A 30 -5.65 -5.73 16.84
N ALA A 31 -4.54 -5.75 16.11
CA ALA A 31 -4.29 -4.92 14.92
C ALA A 31 -5.39 -4.96 13.86
N ILE A 32 -6.16 -6.07 13.77
CA ILE A 32 -7.19 -6.25 12.74
C ILE A 32 -8.56 -5.73 13.20
N LYS A 33 -8.89 -5.88 14.48
CA LYS A 33 -10.24 -5.60 15.00
C LYS A 33 -10.32 -4.34 15.86
N GLY A 34 -9.18 -3.83 16.33
CA GLY A 34 -9.14 -2.71 17.28
C GLY A 34 -9.79 -3.05 18.63
N ASN A 35 -9.85 -4.33 19.01
CA ASN A 35 -10.51 -4.75 20.25
C ASN A 35 -9.48 -4.93 21.37
N VAL A 36 -9.81 -4.48 22.58
CA VAL A 36 -9.00 -4.63 23.79
C VAL A 36 -9.84 -5.16 24.94
N THR A 37 -9.36 -6.19 25.62
CA THR A 37 -9.94 -6.67 26.88
C THR A 37 -9.38 -5.89 28.06
N ILE A 38 -10.24 -5.30 28.86
CA ILE A 38 -9.86 -4.45 30.00
C ILE A 38 -9.40 -5.31 31.19
N SER A 39 -8.27 -4.92 31.79
CA SER A 39 -7.87 -5.37 33.13
C SER A 39 -7.60 -4.16 34.02
N TYR A 40 -8.49 -3.88 34.98
CA TYR A 40 -8.28 -2.76 35.91
C TYR A 40 -6.99 -2.89 36.70
N LYS A 41 -6.64 -4.11 37.12
CA LYS A 41 -5.40 -4.37 37.84
C LYS A 41 -4.18 -3.92 37.04
N ASP A 42 -4.12 -4.33 35.76
CA ASP A 42 -3.02 -3.99 34.88
C ASP A 42 -2.99 -2.49 34.58
N ILE A 43 -4.16 -1.87 34.36
CA ILE A 43 -4.27 -0.44 34.06
C ILE A 43 -3.83 0.40 35.26
N MET A 44 -4.28 0.06 36.48
CA MET A 44 -3.86 0.75 37.69
C MET A 44 -2.35 0.58 37.92
N HIS A 45 -1.81 -0.62 37.69
CA HIS A 45 -0.38 -0.86 37.79
C HIS A 45 0.43 -0.07 36.73
N PHE A 46 -0.13 0.12 35.54
CA PHE A 46 0.48 0.93 34.49
C PHE A 46 0.45 2.43 34.81
N LEU A 47 -0.68 2.94 35.32
CA LEU A 47 -0.87 4.36 35.59
C LEU A 47 -0.19 4.82 36.88
N ASN A 48 -0.08 3.95 37.87
CA ASN A 48 0.60 4.26 39.13
C ASN A 48 2.09 3.97 39.02
N GLY A 49 2.90 4.92 39.46
CA GLY A 49 4.35 4.76 39.56
C GLY A 49 4.77 4.64 41.02
N LYS A 50 5.56 5.62 41.48
CA LYS A 50 5.92 5.76 42.91
C LYS A 50 4.76 6.24 43.77
N GLU A 51 3.81 6.95 43.16
CA GLU A 51 2.60 7.46 43.79
C GLU A 51 1.37 6.76 43.21
N GLU A 52 0.39 6.47 44.07
CA GLU A 52 -0.86 5.83 43.69
C GLU A 52 -1.93 6.89 43.36
N VAL A 53 -2.02 7.27 42.08
CA VAL A 53 -2.97 8.28 41.59
C VAL A 53 -4.34 7.66 41.28
N VAL A 54 -4.35 6.43 40.76
CA VAL A 54 -5.54 5.69 40.34
C VAL A 54 -5.67 4.41 41.15
N THR A 55 -6.54 4.41 42.15
CA THR A 55 -6.72 3.28 43.09
C THR A 55 -8.07 2.58 42.92
N LEU A 56 -9.05 3.25 42.32
CA LEU A 56 -10.43 2.78 42.21
C LEU A 56 -10.83 2.55 40.74
N GLY A 57 -11.59 1.48 40.48
CA GLY A 57 -12.07 1.18 39.12
C GLY A 57 -12.94 2.28 38.51
N ARG A 58 -13.63 3.07 39.35
CA ARG A 58 -14.40 4.24 38.89
C ARG A 58 -13.51 5.33 38.30
N GLN A 59 -12.28 5.51 38.80
CA GLN A 59 -11.33 6.46 38.22
C GLN A 59 -10.86 5.99 36.84
N VAL A 60 -10.63 4.69 36.67
CA VAL A 60 -10.35 4.10 35.34
C VAL A 60 -11.52 4.34 34.38
N ASN A 61 -12.76 4.17 34.84
CA ASN A 61 -13.94 4.49 34.02
C ASN A 61 -14.04 5.97 33.64
N SER A 62 -13.64 6.88 34.53
CA SER A 62 -13.58 8.32 34.19
C SER A 62 -12.59 8.57 33.06
N LEU A 63 -11.41 7.94 33.08
CA LEU A 63 -10.43 8.05 32.00
C LEU A 63 -10.97 7.46 30.70
N PHE A 64 -11.65 6.31 30.75
CA PHE A 64 -12.31 5.76 29.56
C PHE A 64 -13.40 6.68 29.01
N LYS A 65 -14.15 7.35 29.88
CA LYS A 65 -15.14 8.34 29.44
C LYS A 65 -14.48 9.55 28.76
N GLU A 66 -13.33 10.01 29.24
CA GLU A 66 -12.55 11.06 28.55
C GLU A 66 -12.12 10.62 27.15
N LEU A 67 -11.64 9.38 27.02
CA LEU A 67 -11.23 8.80 25.72
C LEU A 67 -12.40 8.60 24.76
N ASP A 68 -13.58 8.22 25.27
CA ASP A 68 -14.80 8.06 24.49
C ASP A 68 -15.32 9.41 24.00
N ASN A 69 -15.26 10.46 24.83
CA ASN A 69 -15.68 11.81 24.46
C ASN A 69 -14.91 12.38 23.25
N VAL A 70 -13.67 11.94 23.03
CA VAL A 70 -12.85 12.35 21.87
C VAL A 70 -12.88 11.33 20.73
N GLY A 71 -13.62 10.23 20.89
CA GLY A 71 -13.76 9.17 19.88
C GLY A 71 -12.57 8.22 19.74
N LEU A 72 -11.65 8.20 20.70
CA LEU A 72 -10.50 7.27 20.67
C LEU A 72 -10.90 5.84 21.06
N ILE A 73 -11.90 5.69 21.91
CA ILE A 73 -12.48 4.38 22.26
C ILE A 73 -13.99 4.41 22.07
N SER A 74 -14.60 3.24 22.05
CA SER A 74 -16.04 3.07 22.20
C SER A 74 -16.36 1.79 22.98
N ILE A 75 -17.46 1.83 23.73
CA ILE A 75 -18.01 0.69 24.47
C ILE A 75 -19.22 0.11 23.73
N ASN A 76 -19.56 -1.15 24.00
CA ASN A 76 -20.77 -1.76 23.43
C ASN A 76 -22.04 -1.13 24.01
N HIS A 77 -23.15 -1.21 23.25
CA HIS A 77 -24.42 -0.60 23.65
C HIS A 77 -25.01 -1.13 24.98
N ASP A 78 -24.65 -2.34 25.39
CA ASP A 78 -25.06 -2.97 26.65
C ASP A 78 -24.18 -2.54 27.85
N GLN A 79 -23.02 -1.94 27.58
CA GLN A 79 -22.05 -1.52 28.59
C GLN A 79 -22.36 -0.10 29.12
N SER A 80 -21.77 0.25 30.26
CA SER A 80 -21.93 1.58 30.85
C SER A 80 -20.75 1.96 31.74
N TYR A 81 -20.28 3.20 31.62
CA TYR A 81 -19.26 3.77 32.51
C TYR A 81 -19.68 3.84 34.00
N LYS A 82 -20.99 3.74 34.29
CA LYS A 82 -21.50 3.65 35.66
C LYS A 82 -21.29 2.27 36.28
N ARG A 83 -21.05 1.24 35.46
CA ARG A 83 -20.79 -0.14 35.88
C ARG A 83 -19.32 -0.49 35.66
N SER A 84 -18.88 -1.59 36.26
CA SER A 84 -17.53 -2.09 36.04
C SER A 84 -17.37 -2.55 34.59
N LEU A 85 -16.35 -2.01 33.92
CA LEU A 85 -15.88 -2.45 32.60
C LEU A 85 -14.73 -3.46 32.73
N ASN A 86 -14.36 -3.87 33.94
CA ASN A 86 -13.27 -4.84 34.14
C ASN A 86 -13.59 -6.18 33.45
N LYS A 87 -12.62 -6.75 32.76
CA LYS A 87 -12.74 -7.96 31.92
C LYS A 87 -13.71 -7.85 30.74
N GLN A 88 -14.25 -6.66 30.47
CA GLN A 88 -15.05 -6.42 29.28
C GLN A 88 -14.17 -6.02 28.10
N VAL A 89 -14.71 -6.15 26.90
CA VAL A 89 -14.05 -5.74 25.66
C VAL A 89 -14.52 -4.35 25.27
N ILE A 90 -13.59 -3.50 24.86
CA ILE A 90 -13.84 -2.19 24.26
C ILE A 90 -13.21 -2.12 22.87
N HIS A 91 -13.67 -1.16 22.08
CA HIS A 91 -13.27 -0.95 20.70
C HIS A 91 -12.44 0.34 20.58
N LEU A 92 -11.43 0.31 19.73
CA LEU A 92 -10.58 1.44 19.36
C LEU A 92 -10.88 1.78 17.90
N PRO A 93 -11.92 2.57 17.62
CA PRO A 93 -12.42 2.80 16.27
C PRO A 93 -11.38 3.45 15.35
N LEU A 94 -10.48 4.25 15.92
CA LEU A 94 -9.42 4.93 15.18
C LEU A 94 -8.13 4.10 15.06
N SER A 95 -7.95 3.05 15.88
CA SER A 95 -6.80 2.13 15.74
C SER A 95 -6.98 1.10 14.64
N ILE A 96 -8.21 0.93 14.13
CA ILE A 96 -8.45 0.10 12.96
C ILE A 96 -7.79 0.82 11.78
N SER A 97 -6.63 0.32 11.36
CA SER A 97 -6.18 0.53 9.99
C SER A 97 -7.30 0.01 9.11
N ARG A 98 -8.10 0.91 8.54
CA ARG A 98 -8.90 0.57 7.37
C ARG A 98 -7.90 0.17 6.31
N ASP A 99 -7.68 -1.13 6.19
CA ASP A 99 -7.17 -1.78 4.98
C ASP A 99 -8.21 -1.53 3.86
N LEU A 100 -8.32 -0.28 3.44
CA LEU A 100 -9.10 0.18 2.31
C LEU A 100 -8.25 1.26 1.64
N PHE A 101 -7.41 0.81 0.71
CA PHE A 101 -6.89 1.61 -0.41
C PHE A 101 -5.87 2.72 -0.13
N ASP A 102 -5.11 2.66 0.97
CA ASP A 102 -4.02 3.62 1.16
C ASP A 102 -2.69 3.05 0.64
N ILE A 103 -2.34 3.49 -0.57
CA ILE A 103 -1.09 3.25 -1.28
C ILE A 103 0.14 3.61 -0.41
N SER A 104 -0.06 4.40 0.65
CA SER A 104 0.93 4.74 1.67
C SER A 104 0.74 3.96 2.97
N THR A 105 0.85 2.64 2.95
CA THR A 105 1.17 1.92 4.19
C THR A 105 2.64 2.12 4.54
N ASP A 106 2.94 2.23 5.84
CA ASP A 106 4.29 2.34 6.41
C ASP A 106 5.24 1.22 5.90
N LYS A 107 4.66 0.09 5.45
CA LYS A 107 5.35 -1.05 4.84
C LYS A 107 6.13 -0.68 3.58
N HIS A 108 5.70 0.33 2.81
CA HIS A 108 6.33 0.74 1.55
C HIS A 108 7.18 2.00 1.68
N GLN A 109 7.48 2.46 2.91
CA GLN A 109 8.27 3.66 3.18
C GLN A 109 9.74 3.38 3.49
N SER A 110 10.13 2.12 3.66
CA SER A 110 11.54 1.76 3.88
C SER A 110 12.35 1.95 2.59
N PHE A 111 13.50 2.62 2.70
CA PHE A 111 14.41 2.80 1.58
C PHE A 111 15.19 1.51 1.32
N VAL A 112 15.12 1.01 0.09
CA VAL A 112 15.77 -0.23 -0.33
C VAL A 112 16.56 0.02 -1.62
N LYS A 113 17.76 -0.56 -1.71
CA LYS A 113 18.54 -0.60 -2.95
C LYS A 113 17.97 -1.68 -3.88
N MET A 114 17.98 -1.41 -5.18
CA MET A 114 17.58 -2.41 -6.17
C MET A 114 18.41 -3.70 -6.02
N ASN A 115 17.75 -4.84 -6.11
CA ASN A 115 18.38 -6.16 -6.03
C ASN A 115 17.74 -7.14 -7.01
N VAL A 116 18.45 -8.24 -7.32
CA VAL A 116 18.03 -9.23 -8.34
C VAL A 116 16.72 -9.94 -7.98
N SER A 117 16.47 -10.12 -6.68
CA SER A 117 15.26 -10.75 -6.15
C SER A 117 14.08 -9.78 -6.01
N TRP A 118 14.25 -8.49 -6.30
CA TRP A 118 13.19 -7.50 -6.10
C TRP A 118 11.98 -7.82 -6.98
N ARG A 119 10.79 -7.73 -6.39
CA ARG A 119 9.51 -7.88 -7.08
C ARG A 119 8.56 -6.80 -6.55
N PRO A 120 7.72 -6.20 -7.39
CA PRO A 120 6.71 -5.30 -6.90
C PRO A 120 5.68 -6.09 -6.07
N ASP A 121 5.20 -5.47 -4.99
CA ASP A 121 4.04 -6.00 -4.26
C ASP A 121 2.81 -6.00 -5.18
N ALA A 122 2.08 -7.12 -5.21
CA ALA A 122 1.04 -7.35 -6.21
C ALA A 122 -0.14 -6.38 -6.05
N ASP A 123 -0.57 -6.16 -4.81
CA ASP A 123 -1.71 -5.28 -4.51
C ASP A 123 -1.34 -3.83 -4.81
N LEU A 124 -0.16 -3.40 -4.39
CA LEU A 124 0.34 -2.05 -4.65
C LEU A 124 0.53 -1.80 -6.16
N PHE A 125 1.08 -2.77 -6.88
CA PHE A 125 1.28 -2.67 -8.32
C PHE A 125 -0.05 -2.51 -9.06
N GLU A 126 -1.05 -3.32 -8.71
CA GLU A 126 -2.37 -3.24 -9.32
C GLU A 126 -3.04 -1.88 -9.08
N GLN A 127 -2.96 -1.36 -7.85
CA GLN A 127 -3.48 -0.04 -7.48
C GLN A 127 -2.79 1.08 -8.28
N LEU A 128 -1.46 1.01 -8.39
CA LEU A 128 -0.68 1.98 -9.15
C LEU A 128 -0.98 1.92 -10.65
N CYS A 129 -1.17 0.72 -11.22
CA CYS A 129 -1.61 0.54 -12.60
C CYS A 129 -2.97 1.22 -12.84
N GLN A 130 -3.93 1.02 -11.92
CA GLN A 130 -5.24 1.66 -12.01
C GLN A 130 -5.14 3.19 -11.93
N LEU A 131 -4.34 3.72 -10.99
CA LEU A 131 -4.15 5.16 -10.81
C LEU A 131 -3.50 5.83 -12.03
N VAL A 132 -2.51 5.16 -12.61
CA VAL A 132 -1.74 5.67 -13.76
C VAL A 132 -2.47 5.42 -15.09
N GLY A 133 -3.56 4.64 -15.09
CA GLY A 133 -4.36 4.33 -16.27
C GLY A 133 -3.70 3.30 -17.20
N VAL A 134 -3.00 2.32 -16.64
CA VAL A 134 -2.44 1.19 -17.39
C VAL A 134 -3.53 0.12 -17.56
N ILE A 135 -3.93 -0.12 -18.81
CA ILE A 135 -5.02 -1.06 -19.15
C ILE A 135 -4.54 -2.52 -19.05
N ASP A 136 -3.42 -2.83 -19.72
CA ASP A 136 -2.76 -4.12 -19.60
C ASP A 136 -1.82 -4.11 -18.39
N LYS A 137 -2.30 -4.67 -17.27
CA LYS A 137 -1.58 -4.75 -16.01
C LYS A 137 -0.52 -5.86 -16.01
N GLY A 138 -0.44 -6.72 -17.03
CA GLY A 138 0.56 -7.79 -17.07
C GLY A 138 1.97 -7.27 -17.34
N TYR A 139 2.97 -7.89 -16.72
CA TYR A 139 4.38 -7.72 -17.08
C TYR A 139 5.06 -9.08 -17.23
N SER A 140 6.00 -9.17 -18.18
CA SER A 140 6.77 -10.41 -18.40
C SER A 140 8.02 -10.47 -17.52
N ALA A 141 8.61 -11.66 -17.40
CA ALA A 141 9.90 -11.85 -16.73
C ALA A 141 11.02 -11.04 -17.40
N ASP A 142 10.98 -10.90 -18.73
CA ASP A 142 11.93 -10.07 -19.50
C ASP A 142 11.83 -8.59 -19.09
N GLU A 143 10.61 -8.04 -19.01
CA GLU A 143 10.37 -6.64 -18.67
C GLU A 143 10.84 -6.29 -17.26
N LEU A 144 10.60 -7.21 -16.32
CA LEU A 144 11.08 -7.09 -14.96
C LEU A 144 12.61 -7.20 -14.88
N GLY A 145 13.20 -8.15 -15.62
CA GLY A 145 14.66 -8.34 -15.68
C GLY A 145 15.38 -7.11 -16.24
N GLU A 146 14.88 -6.52 -17.32
CA GLU A 146 15.39 -5.28 -17.91
C GLU A 146 15.33 -4.12 -16.92
N TYR A 147 14.22 -3.99 -16.20
CA TYR A 147 14.04 -2.94 -15.19
C TYR A 147 15.04 -3.07 -14.03
N ILE A 148 15.20 -4.28 -13.49
CA ILE A 148 16.15 -4.56 -12.41
C ILE A 148 17.57 -4.29 -12.89
N ALA A 149 17.95 -4.78 -14.08
CA ALA A 149 19.29 -4.60 -14.63
C ALA A 149 19.63 -3.12 -14.84
N TYR A 150 18.69 -2.31 -15.34
CA TYR A 150 18.87 -0.88 -15.50
C TYR A 150 19.20 -0.20 -14.15
N TRP A 151 18.44 -0.50 -13.11
CA TRP A 151 18.62 0.13 -11.80
C TRP A 151 19.78 -0.43 -10.97
N LEU A 152 20.20 -1.67 -11.22
CA LEU A 152 21.46 -2.21 -10.68
C LEU A 152 22.69 -1.46 -11.18
N GLY A 153 22.61 -0.81 -12.35
CA GLY A 153 23.66 0.08 -12.85
C GLY A 153 23.82 1.38 -12.04
N TYR A 154 22.88 1.70 -11.16
CA TYR A 154 22.87 2.90 -10.32
C TYR A 154 22.79 2.55 -8.83
N PRO A 155 23.83 1.90 -8.25
CA PRO A 155 23.82 1.38 -6.89
C PRO A 155 23.75 2.47 -5.80
N GLU A 156 23.99 3.73 -6.16
CA GLU A 156 23.83 4.89 -5.27
C GLU A 156 22.35 5.27 -5.07
N LYS A 157 21.46 4.87 -5.98
CA LYS A 157 20.04 5.20 -5.90
C LYS A 157 19.33 4.29 -4.89
N GLN A 158 18.61 4.94 -3.98
CA GLN A 158 17.76 4.30 -2.99
C GLN A 158 16.39 4.94 -3.07
N PHE A 159 15.38 4.10 -3.17
CA PHE A 159 14.00 4.50 -3.22
C PHE A 159 13.20 3.59 -2.31
N THR A 160 12.01 4.05 -1.93
CA THR A 160 11.10 3.19 -1.20
C THR A 160 10.46 2.16 -2.14
N ASP A 161 9.94 1.06 -1.61
CA ASP A 161 9.24 0.06 -2.44
C ASP A 161 8.07 0.66 -3.22
N TYR A 162 7.40 1.66 -2.64
CA TYR A 162 6.40 2.46 -3.35
C TYR A 162 6.97 3.13 -4.59
N GLN A 163 8.08 3.86 -4.42
CA GLN A 163 8.73 4.59 -5.50
C GLN A 163 9.30 3.67 -6.58
N TRP A 164 9.85 2.51 -6.19
CA TRP A 164 10.29 1.48 -7.13
C TRP A 164 9.12 0.96 -7.96
N THR A 165 8.03 0.57 -7.31
CA THR A 165 6.82 0.07 -7.98
C THR A 165 6.20 1.14 -8.89
N GLN A 166 6.11 2.39 -8.44
CA GLN A 166 5.61 3.50 -9.25
C GLN A 166 6.46 3.74 -10.50
N LYS A 167 7.80 3.75 -10.37
CA LYS A 167 8.72 3.87 -11.51
C LYS A 167 8.58 2.69 -12.47
N PHE A 168 8.36 1.48 -11.95
CA PHE A 168 8.15 0.30 -12.78
C PHE A 168 6.85 0.38 -13.57
N VAL A 169 5.73 0.74 -12.93
CA VAL A 169 4.43 0.97 -13.59
C VAL A 169 4.53 2.03 -14.70
N LEU A 170 5.25 3.12 -14.44
CA LEU A 170 5.49 4.16 -15.46
C LEU A 170 6.32 3.64 -16.64
N ASN A 171 7.32 2.78 -16.39
CA ASN A 171 8.10 2.14 -17.45
C ASN A 171 7.20 1.24 -18.32
N ILE A 172 6.38 0.39 -17.70
CA ILE A 172 5.40 -0.45 -18.42
C ILE A 172 4.46 0.42 -19.26
N LYS A 173 3.89 1.48 -18.68
CA LYS A 173 3.03 2.41 -19.43
C LYS A 173 3.72 2.95 -20.67
N GLN A 174 4.96 3.42 -20.54
CA GLN A 174 5.74 3.95 -21.66
C GLN A 174 6.05 2.87 -22.70
N ARG A 175 6.29 1.62 -22.30
CA ARG A 175 6.49 0.51 -23.25
C ARG A 175 5.21 0.20 -24.02
N ARG A 176 4.07 0.11 -23.33
CA ARG A 176 2.75 -0.14 -23.94
C ARG A 176 2.32 1.01 -24.87
N GLN A 177 2.73 2.25 -24.60
CA GLN A 177 2.50 3.39 -25.51
C GLN A 177 3.41 3.35 -26.75
N ARG A 178 4.62 2.80 -26.64
CA ARG A 178 5.59 2.72 -27.75
C ARG A 178 5.32 1.53 -28.69
N LEU A 179 4.71 0.45 -28.20
CA LEU A 179 4.28 -0.67 -29.03
C LEU A 179 2.79 -0.50 -29.39
N PRO A 180 2.45 -0.05 -30.62
CA PRO A 180 1.06 -0.08 -31.05
C PRO A 180 0.59 -1.54 -31.14
N VAL A 181 -0.51 -1.85 -30.45
CA VAL A 181 -1.18 -3.17 -30.36
C VAL A 181 -1.55 -3.77 -31.73
N ASN A 182 -1.51 -2.99 -32.82
CA ASN A 182 -2.00 -3.36 -34.15
C ASN A 182 -0.91 -3.53 -35.22
N LYS A 183 0.36 -3.69 -34.88
CA LYS A 183 1.37 -4.10 -35.86
C LYS A 183 1.84 -5.51 -35.52
N GLU A 184 1.60 -6.45 -36.42
CA GLU A 184 2.21 -7.78 -36.37
C GLU A 184 3.74 -7.59 -36.34
N GLN A 185 4.31 -7.70 -35.13
CA GLN A 185 5.74 -7.61 -34.91
C GLN A 185 6.24 -9.02 -34.65
N THR A 186 7.27 -9.45 -35.38
CA THR A 186 7.91 -10.73 -35.16
C THR A 186 9.07 -10.52 -34.19
N LYS A 187 9.07 -11.24 -33.06
CA LYS A 187 10.18 -11.20 -32.10
C LYS A 187 11.37 -11.96 -32.71
N VAL A 188 12.47 -11.25 -32.98
CA VAL A 188 13.75 -11.85 -33.36
C VAL A 188 14.73 -11.58 -32.23
N GLY A 189 15.04 -12.62 -31.44
CA GLY A 189 15.84 -12.47 -30.21
C GLY A 189 15.13 -11.61 -29.15
N HIS A 190 15.77 -10.53 -28.70
CA HIS A 190 15.21 -9.58 -27.72
C HIS A 190 14.55 -8.34 -28.36
N GLN A 191 14.58 -8.22 -29.70
CA GLN A 191 14.09 -7.04 -30.40
C GLN A 191 12.78 -7.35 -31.13
N TRP A 192 11.82 -6.44 -31.00
CA TRP A 192 10.64 -6.42 -31.85
C TRP A 192 10.98 -5.71 -33.15
N ILE A 193 10.92 -6.45 -34.25
CA ILE A 193 11.12 -5.91 -35.59
C ILE A 193 9.74 -5.79 -36.23
N THR A 194 9.38 -4.61 -36.71
CA THR A 194 8.26 -4.49 -37.64
C THR A 194 8.76 -5.10 -38.95
N PRO A 195 8.17 -6.20 -39.45
CA PRO A 195 8.58 -6.73 -40.74
C PRO A 195 8.48 -5.60 -41.75
N GLN A 196 9.61 -5.22 -42.36
CA GLN A 196 9.54 -4.40 -43.57
C GLN A 196 8.73 -5.23 -44.55
N ALA A 197 7.60 -4.67 -44.99
CA ALA A 197 6.76 -5.30 -46.00
C ALA A 197 7.69 -5.82 -47.09
N GLY A 198 7.77 -7.15 -47.22
CA GLY A 198 8.40 -7.75 -48.37
C GLY A 198 7.77 -7.07 -49.57
N ILE A 199 8.59 -6.68 -50.54
CA ILE A 199 8.10 -6.14 -51.81
C ILE A 199 7.18 -7.22 -52.38
N GLU A 200 5.88 -7.12 -52.14
CA GLU A 200 4.87 -7.81 -52.92
C GLU A 200 5.02 -7.21 -54.31
N ILE A 201 5.66 -7.97 -55.19
CA ILE A 201 5.64 -7.67 -56.61
C ILE A 201 4.18 -7.85 -57.01
N ASP A 202 3.46 -6.73 -57.03
CA ASP A 202 2.10 -6.60 -57.52
C ASP A 202 1.98 -7.38 -58.85
N ASP A 203 0.94 -8.21 -58.98
CA ASP A 203 0.69 -9.00 -60.20
C ASP A 203 0.68 -8.12 -61.46
N ASN A 204 0.36 -6.83 -61.32
CA ASN A 204 0.47 -5.84 -62.41
C ASN A 204 1.90 -5.63 -62.89
N VAL A 205 2.90 -5.63 -62.00
CA VAL A 205 4.33 -5.49 -62.37
C VAL A 205 4.80 -6.73 -63.13
N LYS A 206 4.33 -7.92 -62.73
CA LYS A 206 4.62 -9.18 -63.42
C LYS A 206 4.03 -9.20 -64.84
N GLN A 207 2.78 -8.75 -64.98
CA GLN A 207 2.11 -8.61 -66.27
C GLN A 207 2.76 -7.54 -67.16
N LEU A 208 3.25 -6.44 -66.59
CA LEU A 208 4.01 -5.42 -67.31
C LEU A 208 5.31 -6.00 -67.85
N VAL A 209 6.08 -6.73 -67.04
CA VAL A 209 7.33 -7.35 -67.48
C VAL A 209 7.09 -8.39 -68.58
N GLU A 210 6.03 -9.21 -68.49
CA GLU A 210 5.64 -10.12 -69.58
C GLU A 210 5.23 -9.39 -70.86
N LYS A 211 4.54 -8.25 -70.74
CA LYS A 211 4.08 -7.48 -71.91
C LYS A 211 5.23 -6.81 -72.68
N TYR A 212 6.36 -6.54 -72.01
CA TYR A 212 7.51 -5.86 -72.62
C TYR A 212 8.72 -6.78 -72.87
N SER A 213 8.75 -8.02 -72.33
CA SER A 213 9.82 -8.99 -72.60
C SER A 213 9.73 -9.67 -73.97
N GLY A 214 8.56 -9.60 -74.63
CA GLY A 214 8.31 -10.21 -75.94
C GLY A 214 8.44 -9.28 -77.17
N LYS A 215 8.93 -8.05 -77.00
CA LYS A 215 9.21 -7.14 -78.13
C LYS A 215 10.69 -6.79 -78.17
N SER A 216 11.48 -7.71 -78.72
CA SER A 216 12.79 -7.42 -79.30
C SER A 216 12.83 -7.93 -80.73
#